data_AF-A0A3D5DGB2-F1
#
_entry.id   AF-A0A3D5DGB2-F1
#
_cell.length_a   1.000
_cell.length_b   1.000
_cell.length_c   1.000
_cell.angle_alpha   90.00
_cell.angle_beta   90.00
_cell.angle_gamma   90.00
#
_symmetry.space_group_name_H-M   'P 1'
#
loop_
_entity.id
_entity.type
_entity.pdbx_description
1 polymer ?
#
loop_
_entity_poly.entity_id
_entity_poly.type
_entity_poly.pdbx_seq_one_letter_code
_entity_poly.pdbx_strand_id
1 'polypeptide(L)' 'MTNKQLEVVIADMVAVFGSWGPDTSLDEMRKNWDGIFANVKSTVGATTEVVDAGGVRGEFITAPHAAED' A
#
# COMPACT_ATOMS: atom_id res chain seq x y z
N MET A 1 -2.56 5.96 -17.10
CA MET A 1 -3.72 5.84 -16.20
C MET A 1 -4.90 6.46 -16.92
N THR A 2 -6.00 5.71 -17.13
CA THR A 2 -7.22 6.30 -17.69
C THR A 2 -7.99 7.02 -16.58
N ASN A 3 -8.79 8.05 -16.89
CA ASN A 3 -9.59 8.77 -15.89
C ASN A 3 -10.42 7.81 -15.01
N LYS A 4 -10.88 6.70 -15.58
CA LYS A 4 -11.62 5.65 -14.88
C LYS A 4 -10.82 4.94 -13.78
N GLN A 5 -9.52 4.72 -13.96
CA GLN A 5 -8.67 4.11 -12.92
C GLN A 5 -8.49 5.05 -11.74
N LEU A 6 -8.34 6.35 -12.01
CA LEU A 6 -8.24 7.37 -10.98
C LEU A 6 -9.56 7.51 -10.19
N GLU A 7 -10.71 7.48 -10.86
CA GLU A 7 -12.02 7.53 -10.23
C GLU A 7 -12.27 6.36 -9.25
N VAL A 8 -11.83 5.15 -9.60
CA VAL A 8 -11.92 3.98 -8.71
C VAL A 8 -11.12 4.20 -7.44
N VAL A 9 -9.87 4.66 -7.56
CA VAL A 9 -9.02 4.95 -6.39
C VAL A 9 -9.64 6.05 -5.53
N ILE A 10 -10.17 7.11 -6.14
CA ILE A 10 -10.85 8.18 -5.40
C ILE A 10 -12.06 7.62 -4.64
N ALA A 11 -12.87 6.77 -5.26
CA ALA A 11 -14.03 6.16 -4.61
C ALA A 11 -13.63 5.28 -3.42
N ASP A 12 -12.59 4.45 -3.58
CA ASP A 12 -12.07 3.59 -2.50
C ASP A 12 -11.52 4.42 -1.33
N MET A 13 -10.77 5.49 -1.62
CA MET A 13 -10.27 6.42 -0.61
C MET A 13 -11.42 7.10 0.14
N VAL A 14 -12.42 7.63 -0.58
CA VAL A 14 -13.59 8.29 0.03
C VAL A 14 -14.37 7.32 0.90
N ALA A 15 -14.54 6.07 0.49
CA ALA A 15 -15.21 5.05 1.28
C ALA A 15 -14.48 4.76 2.59
N VAL A 16 -13.15 4.63 2.56
CA VAL A 16 -12.34 4.39 3.77
C VAL A 16 -12.36 5.59 4.71
N PHE A 17 -12.04 6.79 4.23
CA PHE A 17 -12.05 7.99 5.09
C PHE A 17 -13.45 8.34 5.59
N GLY A 18 -14.48 8.15 4.76
CA GLY A 18 -15.87 8.38 5.13
C GLY A 18 -16.43 7.37 6.13
N SER A 19 -15.78 6.22 6.31
CA SER A 19 -16.17 5.23 7.33
C SER A 19 -15.70 5.60 8.74
N TRP A 20 -14.77 6.54 8.87
CA TRP A 20 -14.19 6.90 10.16
C TRP A 20 -15.04 7.93 10.91
N GLY A 21 -15.25 7.68 12.19
CA GLY A 21 -15.94 8.57 13.12
C GLY A 21 -15.10 8.87 14.36
N PRO A 22 -15.67 9.63 15.32
CA PRO A 22 -14.99 9.99 16.57
C PRO A 22 -14.48 8.79 17.38
N ASP A 23 -15.16 7.64 17.26
CA ASP A 23 -14.86 6.42 18.00
C ASP A 23 -13.95 5.44 17.24
N THR A 24 -13.59 5.75 15.98
CA THR A 24 -12.71 4.89 15.19
C THR A 24 -11.32 4.90 15.81
N SER A 25 -10.84 3.71 16.20
CA SER A 25 -9.51 3.57 16.82
C SER A 25 -8.38 3.78 15.79
N LEU A 26 -7.20 4.22 16.26
CA LEU A 26 -6.01 4.32 15.40
C LEU A 26 -5.64 2.98 14.74
N ASP A 27 -5.85 1.85 15.44
CA ASP A 27 -5.56 0.54 14.90
C ASP A 27 -6.52 0.13 13.77
N GLU A 28 -7.78 0.54 13.88
CA GLU A 28 -8.77 0.37 12.81
C GLU A 28 -8.43 1.27 11.61
N MET A 29 -8.05 2.53 11.84
CA MET A 29 -7.61 3.44 10.77
C MET A 29 -6.41 2.85 10.01
N ARG A 30 -5.40 2.32 10.72
CA ARG A 30 -4.23 1.65 10.12
C ARG A 30 -4.64 0.45 9.27
N LYS A 31 -5.49 -0.44 9.80
CA LYS A 31 -5.99 -1.61 9.06
C LYS A 31 -6.77 -1.23 7.81
N ASN A 32 -7.65 -0.24 7.91
CA ASN A 32 -8.45 0.21 6.77
C ASN A 32 -7.55 0.82 5.68
N TRP A 33 -6.52 1.59 6.09
CA TRP A 33 -5.53 2.15 5.16
C TRP A 33 -4.72 1.07 4.45
N ASP A 34 -4.17 0.11 5.19
CA ASP A 34 -3.43 -1.02 4.62
C ASP A 34 -4.31 -1.83 3.64
N GLY A 35 -5.60 -1.97 3.97
CA GLY A 35 -6.60 -2.67 3.15
C GLY A 35 -6.81 -2.09 1.75
N ILE A 36 -6.64 -0.78 1.54
CA ILE A 36 -6.80 -0.13 0.23
C ILE A 36 -5.84 -0.75 -0.79
N PHE A 37 -4.60 -1.03 -0.37
CA PHE A 37 -3.53 -1.47 -1.24
C PHE A 37 -3.13 -2.95 -1.06
N ALA A 38 -3.67 -3.63 -0.04
CA ALA A 38 -3.31 -5.01 0.30
C ALA A 38 -3.44 -6.02 -0.86
N ASN A 39 -4.32 -5.76 -1.83
CA ASN A 39 -4.56 -6.65 -2.97
C ASN A 39 -3.89 -6.19 -4.28
N VAL A 40 -3.14 -5.09 -4.25
CA VAL A 40 -2.44 -4.56 -5.44
C VAL A 40 -1.22 -5.42 -5.68
N LYS A 41 -1.27 -6.26 -6.72
CA LYS A 41 -0.13 -7.04 -7.16
C LYS A 41 0.85 -6.16 -7.94
N SER A 42 2.14 -6.30 -7.66
CA SER A 42 3.20 -5.72 -8.49
C SER A 42 3.06 -6.23 -9.93
N THR A 43 2.90 -5.31 -10.88
CA THR A 43 2.80 -5.61 -12.32
C THR A 43 4.09 -5.33 -13.08
N VAL A 44 5.07 -4.73 -12.41
CA VAL A 44 6.32 -4.21 -13.00
C VAL A 44 7.53 -5.10 -12.69
N GLY A 45 7.31 -6.31 -12.17
CA GLY A 45 8.40 -7.26 -11.91
C GLY A 45 9.29 -6.93 -10.70
N ALA A 46 8.93 -5.92 -9.89
CA ALA A 46 9.64 -5.64 -8.65
C ALA A 46 9.43 -6.78 -7.64
N THR A 47 10.49 -7.12 -6.90
CA THR A 47 10.49 -8.14 -5.84
C THR A 47 10.67 -7.50 -4.47
N THR A 48 10.28 -8.23 -3.44
CA THR A 48 10.38 -7.79 -2.04
C THR A 48 10.95 -8.92 -1.18
N GLU A 49 11.92 -8.59 -0.34
CA GLU A 49 12.52 -9.48 0.66
C GLU A 49 12.35 -8.86 2.06
N VAL A 50 11.80 -9.62 3.00
CA VAL A 50 11.68 -9.18 4.40
C VAL A 50 13.06 -9.24 5.06
N VAL A 51 13.47 -8.16 5.71
CA VAL A 51 14.76 -8.07 6.40
C VAL A 51 14.63 -7.54 7.82
N ASP A 52 15.62 -7.87 8.66
CA ASP A 52 15.86 -7.17 9.92
C ASP A 52 16.87 -6.04 9.70
N ALA A 53 16.43 -4.80 9.92
CA ALA A 53 17.24 -3.60 9.79
C ALA A 53 17.68 -3.10 11.18
N GLY A 54 18.39 -3.96 11.93
CA GLY A 54 18.87 -3.63 13.27
C GLY A 54 17.76 -3.68 14.32
N GLY A 55 16.95 -4.73 14.31
CA GLY A 55 15.81 -4.93 15.20
C GLY A 55 14.51 -4.28 14.74
N VAL A 56 14.53 -3.61 13.59
CA VAL A 56 13.34 -3.05 12.94
C VAL A 56 12.99 -3.91 11.73
N ARG A 57 11.75 -4.39 11.67
CA ARG A 57 11.25 -5.11 10.50
C ARG A 57 11.25 -4.15 9.29
N GLY A 58 11.98 -4.53 8.25
CA GLY A 58 12.04 -3.80 6.99
C GLY A 58 11.78 -4.72 5.80
N GLU A 59 11.80 -4.12 4.62
CA GLU A 59 11.67 -4.80 3.34
C GLU A 59 12.69 -4.22 2.37
N PHE A 60 13.51 -5.07 1.76
CA PHE A 60 14.29 -4.71 0.58
C PHE A 60 13.39 -4.82 -0.65
N ILE A 61 13.27 -3.72 -1.39
CA ILE A 61 12.48 -3.66 -2.62
C ILE A 61 13.45 -3.52 -3.79
N THR A 62 13.39 -4.45 -4.74
CA THR A 62 14.28 -4.48 -5.90
C THR A 62 13.46 -4.36 -7.18
N ALA A 63 13.71 -3.30 -7.96
CA ALA A 63 13.15 -3.17 -9.29
C ALA A 63 13.91 -4.08 -10.28
N PRO A 64 13.29 -4.49 -11.41
CA PRO A 64 14.04 -5.12 -12.48
C PRO A 64 15.21 -4.21 -12.91
N HIS A 65 16.36 -4.82 -13.20
CA HIS A 65 17.56 -4.11 -13.66
C HIS A 65 18.16 -3.10 -12.67
N ALA A 66 17.76 -3.10 -11.39
CA ALA A 66 18.28 -2.16 -10.39
C ALA A 66 19.79 -2.28 -10.10
N ALA A 67 20.46 -3.31 -10.61
CA ALA A 67 21.89 -3.55 -10.49
C ALA A 67 22.63 -3.53 -11.86
N GLU A 68 21.94 -3.14 -12.93
CA GLU A 68 22.54 -2.96 -14.25
C GLU A 68 22.92 -1.48 -14.40
N ASP A 69 24.20 -1.16 -14.17
CA ASP A 69 24.83 0.09 -14.59
C ASP A 69 25.36 -0.01 -16.03
#